data_AF-A0A316QRS7-F1
#
_entry.id   AF-A0A316QRS7-F1
#
_cell.length_a   1.000
_cell.length_b   1.000
_cell.length_c   1.000
_cell.angle_alpha   90.00
_cell.angle_beta   90.00
_cell.angle_gamma   90.00
#
_symmetry.space_group_name_H-M   'P 1'
#
loop_
_entity.id
_entity.type
_entity.pdbx_description
1 polymer ?
#
loop_
_entity_poly.entity_id
_entity_poly.type
_entity_poly.pdbx_seq_one_letter_code
_entity_poly.pdbx_strand_id
1 'polypeptide(L)'
;MMIYSRYSKVKKKTYDELKSYFEIILEFDAVDDYQCVLLKINQLVIAQNRVWFLVGSNNKLDWECLQVAQTKNNILGEISGDVNFMLSYDYSKMVSRIPMNKRISKSSTFYEGIYEINSDYAKDINERRKYSYSKMKEEYAHFRICLLKVDEYLGLRNFENDNDNILNMVEIAKSLYAEAMLAYDMLAKYWNMYNSGVDGQAIMCFLEKKRNQIGENP
;
A
#
# COMPACT_ATOMS: atom_id res chain seq x y z
N MET A 1 -5.77 -17.02 1.08
CA MET A 1 -5.33 -15.87 1.90
C MET A 1 -6.35 -15.64 3.01
N MET A 2 -5.93 -15.57 4.26
CA MET A 2 -6.80 -15.38 5.43
C MET A 2 -6.47 -14.05 6.09
N ILE A 3 -7.47 -13.29 6.54
CA ILE A 3 -7.23 -12.07 7.32
C ILE A 3 -6.94 -12.46 8.78
N TYR A 4 -5.97 -11.80 9.43
CA TYR A 4 -5.71 -12.09 10.85
C TYR A 4 -6.96 -11.81 11.69
N SER A 5 -7.22 -12.67 12.69
CA SER A 5 -8.40 -12.59 13.56
C SER A 5 -8.62 -11.20 14.18
N ARG A 6 -7.53 -10.50 14.55
CA ARG A 6 -7.58 -9.13 15.10
C ARG A 6 -8.16 -8.09 14.14
N TYR A 7 -8.08 -8.31 12.83
CA TYR A 7 -8.62 -7.42 11.80
C TYR A 7 -9.94 -7.94 11.20
N SER A 8 -10.38 -9.16 11.55
CA SER A 8 -11.59 -9.78 10.99
C SER A 8 -12.87 -8.95 11.15
N LYS A 9 -12.96 -8.15 12.20
CA LYS A 9 -14.11 -7.28 12.47
C LYS A 9 -13.98 -5.89 11.82
N VAL A 10 -12.86 -5.56 11.19
CA VAL A 10 -12.62 -4.22 10.59
C VAL A 10 -13.50 -4.06 9.36
N LYS A 11 -14.31 -3.01 9.33
CA LYS A 11 -15.09 -2.65 8.15
C LYS A 11 -14.13 -2.04 7.13
N LYS A 12 -13.78 -2.83 6.11
CA LYS A 12 -12.96 -2.37 4.97
C LYS A 12 -13.71 -1.26 4.22
N LYS A 13 -13.09 -0.11 4.07
CA LYS A 13 -13.54 0.97 3.18
C LYS A 13 -13.16 0.60 1.74
N THR A 14 -14.10 0.82 0.84
CA THR A 14 -13.96 0.55 -0.59
C THR A 14 -13.24 1.70 -1.29
N TYR A 15 -12.73 1.43 -2.48
CA TYR A 15 -12.17 2.44 -3.37
C TYR A 15 -13.16 3.58 -3.65
N ASP A 16 -14.43 3.24 -3.91
CA ASP A 16 -15.46 4.23 -4.20
C ASP A 16 -15.84 5.10 -3.01
N GLU A 17 -15.80 4.57 -1.78
CA GLU A 17 -16.00 5.36 -0.56
C GLU A 17 -14.91 6.41 -0.36
N LEU A 18 -13.70 6.18 -0.87
CA LEU A 18 -12.55 7.04 -0.63
C LEU A 18 -12.11 7.87 -1.85
N LYS A 19 -12.72 7.68 -3.03
CA LYS A 19 -12.25 8.29 -4.29
C LYS A 19 -12.20 9.81 -4.34
N SER A 20 -12.94 10.50 -3.48
CA SER A 20 -12.84 11.96 -3.36
C SER A 20 -11.46 12.42 -2.85
N TYR A 21 -10.79 11.57 -2.07
CA TYR A 21 -9.55 11.90 -1.37
C TYR A 21 -8.28 11.59 -2.16
N PHE A 22 -8.39 11.14 -3.41
CA PHE A 22 -7.22 10.82 -4.21
C PHE A 22 -7.41 11.14 -5.68
N GLU A 23 -6.29 11.16 -6.40
CA GLU A 23 -6.23 11.32 -7.84
C GLU A 23 -5.54 10.11 -8.46
N ILE A 24 -6.05 9.63 -9.60
CA ILE A 24 -5.39 8.56 -10.36
C ILE A 24 -4.29 9.22 -11.20
N ILE A 25 -3.05 8.74 -11.05
CA ILE A 25 -1.90 9.28 -11.80
C ILE A 25 -1.36 8.32 -12.85
N LEU A 26 -1.66 7.03 -12.73
CA LEU A 26 -1.21 6.03 -13.69
C LEU A 26 -2.24 4.90 -13.80
N GLU A 27 -2.52 4.48 -15.02
CA GLU A 27 -3.27 3.26 -15.32
C GLU A 27 -2.46 2.37 -16.28
N PHE A 28 -2.44 1.08 -15.99
CA PHE A 28 -1.78 0.07 -16.82
C PHE A 28 -2.38 -1.32 -16.56
N ASP A 29 -2.22 -2.21 -17.53
CA ASP A 29 -2.73 -3.57 -17.49
C ASP A 29 -1.58 -4.58 -17.27
N ALA A 30 -1.89 -5.76 -16.73
CA ALA A 30 -0.91 -6.83 -16.45
C ALA A 30 -0.13 -7.30 -17.70
N VAL A 31 -0.72 -7.09 -18.88
CA VAL A 31 -0.17 -7.47 -20.18
C VAL A 31 0.66 -6.36 -20.82
N ASP A 32 0.68 -5.16 -20.25
CA ASP A 32 1.45 -4.05 -20.79
C ASP A 32 2.95 -4.30 -20.70
N ASP A 33 3.69 -3.76 -21.67
CA ASP A 33 5.15 -3.74 -21.64
C ASP A 33 5.66 -2.64 -20.69
N TYR A 34 6.65 -2.97 -19.87
CA TYR A 34 7.22 -2.03 -18.89
C TYR A 34 7.74 -0.74 -19.55
N GLN A 35 8.35 -0.80 -20.74
CA GLN A 35 8.86 0.40 -21.41
C GLN A 35 7.72 1.34 -21.81
N CYS A 36 6.59 0.80 -22.23
CA CYS A 36 5.39 1.60 -22.52
C CYS A 36 4.86 2.29 -21.25
N VAL A 37 4.81 1.59 -20.12
CA VAL A 37 4.36 2.18 -18.85
C VAL A 37 5.38 3.19 -18.32
N LEU A 38 6.67 2.93 -18.47
CA LEU A 38 7.74 3.85 -18.08
C LEU A 38 7.66 5.19 -18.82
N LEU A 39 7.30 5.19 -20.11
CA LEU A 39 7.05 6.42 -20.85
C LEU A 39 5.92 7.26 -20.24
N LYS A 40 4.84 6.61 -19.79
CA LYS A 40 3.75 7.30 -19.07
C LYS A 40 4.24 7.89 -17.76
N ILE A 41 5.01 7.12 -16.97
CA ILE A 41 5.58 7.56 -15.69
C ILE A 41 6.48 8.79 -15.87
N ASN A 42 7.33 8.79 -16.90
CA ASN A 42 8.25 9.89 -17.19
C ASN A 42 7.55 11.21 -17.60
N GLN A 43 6.26 11.14 -17.96
CA GLN A 43 5.45 12.32 -18.29
C GLN A 43 4.71 12.88 -17.07
N LEU A 44 4.71 12.17 -15.94
CA LEU A 44 4.01 12.61 -14.73
C LEU A 44 4.74 13.76 -14.04
N VAL A 45 3.97 14.74 -13.60
CA VAL A 45 4.43 15.82 -12.73
C VAL A 45 3.68 15.71 -11.42
N ILE A 46 4.40 15.31 -10.37
CA ILE A 46 3.82 15.10 -9.04
C ILE A 46 4.27 16.25 -8.13
N ALA A 47 3.30 16.99 -7.58
CA ALA A 47 3.55 17.97 -6.54
C ALA A 47 4.00 17.28 -5.24
N GLN A 48 4.23 18.03 -4.15
CA GLN A 48 4.79 17.52 -2.89
C GLN A 48 3.97 16.40 -2.17
N ASN A 49 2.96 15.81 -2.80
CA ASN A 49 2.19 14.68 -2.29
C ASN A 49 3.11 13.47 -2.06
N ARG A 50 3.22 13.08 -0.80
CA ARG A 50 4.16 12.06 -0.35
C ARG A 50 3.58 10.66 -0.29
N VAL A 51 2.26 10.50 -0.38
CA VAL A 51 1.59 9.21 -0.19
C VAL A 51 0.93 8.76 -1.48
N TRP A 52 1.33 7.58 -1.95
CA TRP A 52 0.74 6.92 -3.10
C TRP A 52 0.27 5.53 -2.73
N PHE A 53 -0.65 4.99 -3.52
CA PHE A 53 -1.12 3.62 -3.34
C PHE A 53 -1.46 2.97 -4.67
N LEU A 54 -1.31 1.66 -4.69
CA LEU A 54 -1.59 0.80 -5.83
C LEU A 54 -2.87 0.03 -5.57
N VAL A 55 -3.78 0.05 -6.54
CA VAL A 55 -4.98 -0.78 -6.56
C VAL A 55 -4.98 -1.72 -7.76
N GLY A 56 -5.59 -2.90 -7.57
CA GLY A 56 -5.77 -3.91 -8.60
C GLY A 56 -7.24 -4.25 -8.81
N SER A 57 -7.60 -4.63 -10.03
CA SER A 57 -8.94 -5.10 -10.40
C SER A 57 -8.90 -6.14 -11.51
N ASN A 58 -9.89 -7.05 -11.53
CA ASN A 58 -10.10 -8.01 -12.61
C ASN A 58 -11.27 -7.64 -13.54
N ASN A 59 -12.05 -6.61 -13.19
CA ASN A 59 -13.23 -6.20 -13.94
C ASN A 59 -13.35 -4.67 -14.12
N LYS A 60 -12.36 -3.89 -13.65
CA LYS A 60 -12.33 -2.41 -13.62
C LYS A 60 -13.44 -1.76 -12.78
N LEU A 61 -14.26 -2.54 -12.08
CA LEU A 61 -15.34 -2.07 -11.20
C LEU A 61 -14.92 -2.18 -9.74
N ASP A 62 -14.42 -3.35 -9.35
CA ASP A 62 -14.04 -3.64 -7.97
C ASP A 62 -12.52 -3.48 -7.82
N TRP A 63 -12.11 -2.41 -7.14
CA TRP A 63 -10.70 -2.07 -6.92
C TRP A 63 -10.27 -2.41 -5.50
N GLU A 64 -9.25 -3.25 -5.38
CA GLU A 64 -8.66 -3.63 -4.10
C GLU A 64 -7.34 -2.89 -3.87
N CYS A 65 -7.14 -2.36 -2.66
CA CYS A 65 -5.87 -1.79 -2.26
C CYS A 65 -4.81 -2.90 -2.09
N LEU A 66 -3.76 -2.84 -2.89
CA LEU A 66 -2.66 -3.80 -2.88
C LEU A 66 -1.52 -3.31 -2.01
N GLN A 67 -1.12 -2.04 -2.19
CA GLN A 67 0.02 -1.43 -1.51
C GLN A 67 -0.24 0.04 -1.24
N VAL A 68 0.32 0.55 -0.15
CA VAL A 68 0.41 1.98 0.16
C VAL A 68 1.87 2.30 0.46
N ALA A 69 2.34 3.49 0.12
CA ALA A 69 3.69 3.91 0.46
C ALA A 69 3.77 5.43 0.64
N GLN A 70 4.59 5.84 1.61
CA GLN A 70 5.05 7.22 1.74
C GLN A 70 6.47 7.36 1.19
N THR A 71 6.63 8.14 0.11
CA THR A 71 7.93 8.45 -0.47
C THR A 71 8.34 9.88 -0.15
N LYS A 72 9.54 10.07 0.42
CA LYS A 72 10.01 11.39 0.85
C LYS A 72 10.65 12.21 -0.29
N ASN A 73 11.36 11.53 -1.20
CA ASN A 73 12.22 12.19 -2.18
C ASN A 73 11.82 11.88 -3.63
N ASN A 74 11.91 10.62 -4.06
CA ASN A 74 11.78 10.24 -5.47
C ASN A 74 10.61 9.26 -5.68
N ILE A 75 9.39 9.78 -5.65
CA ILE A 75 8.15 9.01 -5.83
C ILE A 75 8.08 8.33 -7.19
N LEU A 76 8.48 9.02 -8.27
CA LEU A 76 8.49 8.46 -9.62
C LEU A 76 9.51 7.33 -9.78
N GLY A 77 10.68 7.47 -9.14
CA GLY A 77 11.69 6.40 -9.09
C GLY A 77 11.21 5.17 -8.33
N GLU A 78 10.47 5.37 -7.23
CA GLU A 78 9.89 4.27 -6.47
C GLU A 78 8.78 3.56 -7.26
N ILE A 79 7.84 4.33 -7.82
CA ILE A 79 6.76 3.82 -8.68
C ILE A 79 7.33 3.05 -9.87
N SER A 80 8.29 3.62 -10.61
CA SER A 80 8.90 2.94 -11.77
C SER A 80 9.61 1.65 -11.37
N GLY A 81 10.34 1.63 -10.25
CA GLY A 81 10.97 0.43 -9.71
C GLY A 81 9.94 -0.67 -9.38
N ASP A 82 8.83 -0.31 -8.77
CA ASP A 82 7.77 -1.25 -8.40
C ASP A 82 6.99 -1.78 -9.60
N VAL A 83 6.68 -0.92 -10.57
CA VAL A 83 6.08 -1.33 -11.84
C VAL A 83 7.03 -2.23 -12.63
N ASN A 84 8.34 -1.97 -12.61
CA ASN A 84 9.33 -2.86 -13.23
C ASN A 84 9.32 -4.24 -12.57
N PHE A 85 9.33 -4.29 -11.23
CA PHE A 85 9.21 -5.56 -10.50
C PHE A 85 7.91 -6.30 -10.82
N MET A 86 6.82 -5.57 -11.02
CA MET A 86 5.52 -6.13 -11.38
C MET A 86 5.54 -6.74 -12.79
N LEU A 87 5.97 -5.98 -13.80
CA LEU A 87 5.76 -6.35 -15.20
C LEU A 87 6.87 -7.24 -15.77
N SER A 88 8.11 -7.07 -15.31
CA SER A 88 9.30 -7.75 -15.87
C SER A 88 9.54 -9.16 -15.31
N TYR A 89 8.76 -9.58 -14.31
CA TYR A 89 8.94 -10.87 -13.65
C TYR A 89 7.67 -11.73 -13.72
N ASP A 90 7.86 -13.04 -13.58
CA ASP A 90 6.82 -14.06 -13.59
C ASP A 90 6.91 -14.82 -12.26
N TYR A 91 5.96 -14.56 -11.37
CA TYR A 91 6.00 -15.03 -9.99
C TYR A 91 5.93 -16.57 -9.94
N SER A 92 5.04 -17.17 -10.71
CA SER A 92 4.83 -18.61 -10.77
C SER A 92 6.08 -19.34 -11.26
N LYS A 93 6.78 -18.81 -12.27
CA LYS A 93 8.09 -19.33 -12.70
C LYS A 93 9.18 -19.13 -11.66
N MET A 94 9.18 -18.00 -10.95
CA MET A 94 10.16 -17.77 -9.88
C MET A 94 9.96 -18.77 -8.74
N VAL A 95 8.72 -18.97 -8.29
CA VAL A 95 8.39 -19.89 -7.20
C VAL A 95 8.62 -21.36 -7.57
N SER A 96 8.30 -21.77 -8.81
CA SER A 96 8.50 -23.15 -9.24
C SER A 96 9.97 -23.60 -9.19
N ARG A 97 10.90 -22.64 -9.29
CA ARG A 97 12.35 -22.87 -9.21
C ARG A 97 12.88 -22.95 -7.78
N ILE A 98 12.08 -22.61 -6.76
CA ILE A 98 12.52 -22.64 -5.36
C ILE A 98 12.48 -24.10 -4.87
N PRO A 99 13.60 -24.63 -4.34
CA PRO A 99 13.62 -25.92 -3.65
C PRO A 99 12.61 -25.95 -2.50
N MET A 100 11.85 -27.04 -2.36
CA MET A 100 10.75 -27.13 -1.38
C MET A 100 11.20 -26.82 0.05
N ASN A 101 12.39 -27.25 0.45
CA ASN A 101 12.98 -26.99 1.77
C ASN A 101 13.41 -25.54 2.02
N LYS A 102 13.45 -24.71 0.97
CA LYS A 102 13.76 -23.27 1.04
C LYS A 102 12.55 -22.39 0.75
N ARG A 103 11.41 -22.97 0.39
CA ARG A 103 10.20 -22.22 0.11
C ARG A 103 9.50 -21.85 1.41
N ILE A 104 9.37 -20.56 1.65
CA ILE A 104 8.65 -20.04 2.82
C ILE A 104 7.50 -19.15 2.40
N SER A 105 6.42 -19.18 3.17
CA SER A 105 5.28 -18.29 3.00
C SER A 105 5.53 -16.98 3.75
N LYS A 106 5.17 -15.86 3.14
CA LYS A 106 5.21 -14.51 3.72
C LYS A 106 3.80 -14.00 3.96
N SER A 107 3.60 -13.38 5.11
CA SER A 107 2.38 -12.64 5.47
C SER A 107 2.61 -11.14 5.33
N SER A 108 1.53 -10.38 5.18
CA SER A 108 1.53 -8.91 5.36
C SER A 108 1.04 -8.54 6.75
N THR A 109 0.85 -7.25 7.02
CA THR A 109 0.27 -6.80 8.29
C THR A 109 -1.12 -7.35 8.53
N PHE A 110 -1.98 -7.38 7.50
CA PHE A 110 -3.39 -7.74 7.65
C PHE A 110 -3.70 -9.18 7.24
N TYR A 111 -2.88 -9.81 6.38
CA TYR A 111 -3.17 -11.09 5.76
C TYR A 111 -2.07 -12.12 5.96
N GLU A 112 -2.50 -13.38 6.15
CA GLU A 112 -1.64 -14.55 6.20
C GLU A 112 -1.39 -15.15 4.81
N GLY A 113 -0.13 -15.51 4.57
CA GLY A 113 0.29 -16.30 3.41
C GLY A 113 -0.04 -15.64 2.07
N ILE A 114 0.47 -14.42 1.86
CA ILE A 114 0.21 -13.58 0.68
C ILE A 114 1.07 -13.97 -0.54
N TYR A 115 2.29 -14.42 -0.31
CA TYR A 115 3.18 -14.93 -1.36
C TYR A 115 4.25 -15.86 -0.77
N GLU A 116 4.96 -16.57 -1.63
CA GLU A 116 6.05 -17.47 -1.30
C GLU A 116 7.36 -16.90 -1.83
N ILE A 117 8.44 -17.12 -1.09
CA ILE A 117 9.79 -16.64 -1.43
C ILE A 117 10.83 -17.66 -0.99
N ASN A 118 12.01 -17.61 -1.63
CA ASN A 118 13.16 -18.36 -1.16
C ASN A 118 13.66 -17.78 0.18
N SER A 119 13.85 -18.64 1.18
CA SER A 119 14.34 -18.28 2.51
C SER A 119 15.64 -17.47 2.48
N ASP A 120 16.51 -17.72 1.49
CA ASP A 120 17.79 -17.04 1.32
C ASP A 120 17.60 -15.55 0.98
N TYR A 121 16.48 -15.20 0.35
CA TYR A 121 16.15 -13.82 -0.05
C TYR A 121 15.12 -13.15 0.87
N ALA A 122 14.63 -13.86 1.88
CA ALA A 122 13.53 -13.40 2.72
C ALA A 122 13.83 -12.12 3.53
N LYS A 123 15.11 -11.80 3.72
CA LYS A 123 15.59 -10.59 4.40
C LYS A 123 15.94 -9.44 3.45
N ASP A 124 16.12 -9.72 2.16
CA ASP A 124 16.41 -8.70 1.15
C ASP A 124 15.12 -7.94 0.77
N ILE A 125 15.16 -6.61 0.82
CA ILE A 125 14.00 -5.77 0.56
C ILE A 125 13.59 -5.76 -0.92
N ASN A 126 14.56 -5.76 -1.83
CA ASN A 126 14.31 -5.72 -3.27
C ASN A 126 13.78 -7.06 -3.75
N GLU A 127 14.31 -8.17 -3.25
CA GLU A 127 13.75 -9.48 -3.55
C GLU A 127 12.33 -9.61 -2.98
N ARG A 128 12.07 -9.17 -1.74
CA ARG A 128 10.68 -9.17 -1.21
C ARG A 128 9.73 -8.37 -2.10
N ARG A 129 10.11 -7.15 -2.52
CA ARG A 129 9.33 -6.32 -3.45
C ARG A 129 9.12 -7.04 -4.78
N LYS A 130 10.17 -7.60 -5.37
CA LYS A 130 10.11 -8.36 -6.62
C LYS A 130 9.10 -9.50 -6.56
N TYR A 131 9.13 -10.33 -5.51
CA TYR A 131 8.16 -11.42 -5.33
C TYR A 131 6.74 -10.89 -5.06
N SER A 132 6.57 -9.85 -4.25
CA SER A 132 5.23 -9.31 -3.96
C SER A 132 4.58 -8.65 -5.18
N TYR A 133 5.31 -7.81 -5.91
CA TYR A 133 4.78 -7.09 -7.07
C TYR A 133 4.53 -8.02 -8.26
N SER A 134 5.41 -8.98 -8.52
CA SER A 134 5.14 -10.01 -9.53
C SER A 134 3.95 -10.89 -9.16
N LYS A 135 3.72 -11.16 -7.85
CA LYS A 135 2.51 -11.86 -7.40
C LYS A 135 1.25 -11.04 -7.69
N MET A 136 1.26 -9.73 -7.42
CA MET A 136 0.13 -8.85 -7.72
C MET A 136 -0.26 -8.91 -9.20
N LYS A 137 0.72 -8.90 -10.11
CA LYS A 137 0.48 -9.06 -11.56
C LYS A 137 -0.31 -10.32 -11.91
N GLU A 138 -0.03 -11.44 -11.24
CA GLU A 138 -0.72 -12.70 -11.53
C GLU A 138 -2.14 -12.78 -10.96
N GLU A 139 -2.47 -11.92 -10.00
CA GLU A 139 -3.78 -11.94 -9.34
C GLU A 139 -4.77 -10.91 -9.90
N TYR A 140 -4.27 -9.87 -10.57
CA TYR A 140 -5.09 -8.76 -11.07
C TYR A 140 -4.73 -8.42 -12.53
N ALA A 141 -5.75 -8.15 -13.35
CA ALA A 141 -5.59 -7.80 -14.76
C ALA A 141 -5.31 -6.30 -14.98
N HIS A 142 -5.81 -5.43 -14.10
CA HIS A 142 -5.80 -3.98 -14.26
C HIS A 142 -5.26 -3.31 -13.00
N PHE A 143 -4.47 -2.25 -13.19
CA PHE A 143 -3.82 -1.53 -12.10
C PHE A 143 -4.03 -0.02 -12.21
N ARG A 144 -4.13 0.62 -11.04
CA ARG A 144 -4.05 2.08 -10.92
C ARG A 144 -3.10 2.47 -9.81
N ILE A 145 -2.31 3.49 -10.06
CA ILE A 145 -1.57 4.20 -9.01
C ILE A 145 -2.26 5.52 -8.77
N CYS A 146 -2.51 5.79 -7.49
CA CYS A 146 -3.22 6.98 -7.05
C CYS A 146 -2.35 7.77 -6.05
N LEU A 147 -2.49 9.09 -6.04
CA LEU A 147 -1.93 9.97 -5.01
C LEU A 147 -3.00 10.36 -4.01
N LEU A 148 -2.69 10.25 -2.73
CA LEU A 148 -3.58 10.65 -1.65
C LEU A 148 -3.46 12.16 -1.39
N LYS A 149 -4.60 12.84 -1.31
CA LYS A 149 -4.71 14.22 -0.82
C LYS A 149 -4.67 14.19 0.70
N VAL A 150 -3.46 14.10 1.27
CA VAL A 150 -3.23 13.86 2.71
C VAL A 150 -4.03 14.82 3.61
N ASP A 151 -3.97 16.12 3.35
CA ASP A 151 -4.63 17.10 4.22
C ASP A 151 -6.16 17.00 4.13
N GLU A 152 -6.72 16.71 2.96
CA GLU A 152 -8.18 16.51 2.80
C GLU A 152 -8.63 15.21 3.48
N TYR A 153 -7.85 14.14 3.32
CA TYR A 153 -8.15 12.83 3.89
C TYR A 153 -8.12 12.84 5.42
N LEU A 154 -7.17 13.56 6.01
CA LEU A 154 -7.03 13.69 7.45
C LEU A 154 -7.91 14.80 8.06
N GLY A 155 -8.63 15.58 7.25
CA GLY A 155 -9.43 16.71 7.72
C GLY A 155 -8.58 17.88 8.24
N LEU A 156 -7.35 18.03 7.73
CA LEU A 156 -6.40 19.09 8.09
C LEU A 156 -6.51 20.31 7.18
N ARG A 157 -7.46 20.32 6.24
CA ARG A 157 -7.70 21.48 5.38
C ARG A 157 -8.07 22.69 6.23
N ASN A 158 -7.27 23.75 6.15
CA ASN A 158 -7.38 24.96 6.98
C ASN A 158 -7.13 24.70 8.48
N PHE A 159 -6.37 23.66 8.83
CA PHE A 159 -5.92 23.48 10.20
C PHE A 159 -4.93 24.60 10.55
N GLU A 160 -5.31 25.40 11.56
CA GLU A 160 -4.48 26.46 12.11
C GLU A 160 -4.24 26.18 13.60
N ASN A 161 -3.03 26.50 14.06
CA ASN A 161 -2.67 26.39 15.45
C ASN A 161 -1.59 27.43 15.79
N ASP A 162 -1.78 28.17 16.88
CA ASP A 162 -0.84 29.23 17.29
C ASP A 162 0.48 28.68 17.82
N ASN A 163 0.59 27.36 18.02
CA ASN A 163 1.81 26.71 18.48
C ASN A 163 2.57 26.06 17.32
N ASP A 164 3.69 26.68 16.93
CA ASP A 164 4.58 26.18 15.88
C ASP A 164 5.06 24.75 16.11
N ASN A 165 5.23 24.31 17.37
CA ASN A 165 5.64 22.93 17.64
C ASN A 165 4.53 21.93 17.25
N ILE A 166 3.26 22.29 17.43
CA ILE A 166 2.13 21.45 17.01
C ILE A 166 2.09 21.39 15.48
N LEU A 167 2.25 22.52 14.79
CA LEU A 167 2.31 22.57 13.33
C LEU A 167 3.46 21.71 12.79
N ASN A 168 4.65 21.82 13.38
CA ASN A 168 5.81 21.00 13.01
C ASN A 168 5.56 19.51 13.24
N MET A 169 4.93 19.13 14.36
CA MET A 169 4.56 17.73 14.61
C MET A 169 3.60 17.19 13.55
N VAL A 170 2.58 17.97 13.16
CA VAL A 170 1.64 17.61 12.11
C VAL A 170 2.37 17.43 10.78
N GLU A 171 3.19 18.39 10.36
CA GLU A 171 3.93 18.30 9.08
C GLU A 171 4.90 17.12 9.02
N ILE A 172 5.52 16.75 10.13
CA ILE A 172 6.43 15.60 10.22
C ILE A 172 5.65 14.28 10.13
N ALA A 173 4.51 14.18 10.82
CA ALA A 173 3.81 12.91 11.02
C ALA A 173 2.70 12.63 10.00
N LYS A 174 2.09 13.67 9.40
CA LYS A 174 0.83 13.53 8.65
C LYS A 174 0.90 12.51 7.51
N SER A 175 1.99 12.47 6.75
CA SER A 175 2.09 11.52 5.62
C SER A 175 2.24 10.08 6.08
N LEU A 176 3.03 9.81 7.12
CA LEU A 176 3.19 8.47 7.69
C LEU A 176 1.89 7.99 8.34
N TYR A 177 1.23 8.89 9.09
CA TYR A 177 -0.07 8.60 9.68
C TYR A 177 -1.13 8.32 8.60
N ALA A 178 -1.17 9.10 7.53
CA ALA A 178 -2.09 8.90 6.41
C ALA A 178 -1.82 7.59 5.66
N GLU A 179 -0.56 7.20 5.45
CA GLU A 179 -0.20 5.88 4.90
C GLU A 179 -0.79 4.76 5.76
N ALA A 180 -0.50 4.75 7.06
CA ALA A 180 -0.97 3.71 7.97
C ALA A 180 -2.50 3.68 8.08
N MET A 181 -3.15 4.86 8.10
CA MET A 181 -4.60 4.99 8.14
C MET A 181 -5.24 4.47 6.84
N LEU A 182 -4.71 4.83 5.67
CA LEU A 182 -5.23 4.33 4.39
C LEU A 182 -5.04 2.83 4.26
N ALA A 183 -3.87 2.31 4.65
CA ALA A 183 -3.58 0.87 4.64
C ALA A 183 -4.54 0.10 5.55
N TYR A 184 -4.87 0.63 6.73
CA TYR A 184 -5.85 0.04 7.64
C TYR A 184 -7.29 0.14 7.13
N ASP A 185 -7.71 1.33 6.69
CA ASP A 185 -9.07 1.57 6.21
C ASP A 185 -9.41 0.68 5.01
N MET A 186 -8.48 0.52 4.07
CA MET A 186 -8.68 -0.31 2.87
C MET A 186 -8.18 -1.75 3.05
N LEU A 187 -7.61 -2.11 4.20
CA LEU A 187 -6.94 -3.39 4.47
C LEU A 187 -5.99 -3.77 3.31
N ALA A 188 -4.93 -2.98 3.11
CA ALA A 188 -4.00 -3.13 1.99
C ALA A 188 -3.31 -4.51 1.99
N LYS A 189 -3.46 -5.26 0.90
CA LYS A 189 -3.17 -6.70 0.85
C LYS A 189 -1.70 -7.05 1.10
N TYR A 190 -0.78 -6.29 0.52
CA TYR A 190 0.67 -6.52 0.58
C TYR A 190 1.42 -5.51 1.46
N TRP A 191 0.70 -4.59 2.09
CA TRP A 191 1.32 -3.58 2.93
C TRP A 191 1.90 -4.19 4.19
N ASN A 192 3.14 -3.81 4.47
CA ASN A 192 3.84 -4.19 5.68
C ASN A 192 4.16 -2.93 6.46
N MET A 193 3.53 -2.83 7.63
CA MET A 193 3.87 -1.86 8.65
C MET A 193 5.38 -1.82 8.84
N TYR A 194 5.98 -0.67 8.63
CA TYR A 194 7.38 -0.49 8.92
C TYR A 194 7.54 -0.55 10.44
N ASN A 195 8.68 -1.05 10.93
CA ASN A 195 9.01 -0.97 12.37
C ASN A 195 9.33 0.48 12.80
N SER A 196 8.96 1.48 11.99
CA SER A 196 8.98 2.88 12.37
C SER A 196 7.93 3.11 13.48
N GLY A 197 8.25 3.96 14.45
CA GLY A 197 7.38 4.13 15.63
C GLY A 197 5.96 4.62 15.28
N VAL A 198 5.77 5.29 14.14
CA VAL A 198 4.49 5.94 13.79
C VAL A 198 3.47 4.93 13.27
N ASP A 199 3.85 4.06 12.32
CA ASP A 199 2.90 3.11 11.72
C ASP A 199 2.34 2.15 12.77
N GLY A 200 3.23 1.60 13.61
CA GLY A 200 2.87 0.73 14.73
C GLY A 200 1.94 1.40 15.73
N GLN A 201 2.27 2.62 16.16
CA GLN A 201 1.43 3.37 17.10
C GLN A 201 0.08 3.73 16.48
N ALA A 202 0.04 4.11 15.21
CA ALA A 202 -1.19 4.42 14.50
C ALA A 202 -2.13 3.20 14.45
N ILE A 203 -1.63 2.03 14.02
CA ILE A 203 -2.42 0.80 13.98
C ILE A 203 -2.96 0.42 15.37
N MET A 204 -2.16 0.55 16.42
CA MET A 204 -2.60 0.27 17.78
C MET A 204 -3.72 1.23 18.22
N CYS A 205 -3.57 2.54 17.98
CA CYS A 205 -4.60 3.53 18.22
C CYS A 205 -5.92 3.23 17.48
N PHE A 206 -5.85 2.77 16.22
CA PHE A 206 -7.04 2.42 15.44
C PHE A 206 -7.78 1.21 16.02
N LEU A 207 -7.04 0.20 16.47
CA LEU A 207 -7.61 -0.99 17.09
C LEU A 207 -8.27 -0.66 18.44
N GLU A 208 -7.65 0.20 19.25
CA GLU A 208 -8.19 0.64 20.54
C GLU A 208 -9.47 1.46 20.38
N LYS A 209 -9.48 2.48 19.50
CA LYS A 209 -10.68 3.28 19.20
C LYS A 209 -11.86 2.38 18.79
N LYS A 210 -11.58 1.36 17.99
CA LYS A 210 -12.60 0.41 17.52
C LYS A 210 -13.10 -0.53 18.63
N ARG A 211 -12.23 -0.95 19.56
CA ARG A 211 -12.67 -1.71 20.74
C ARG A 211 -13.63 -0.88 21.60
N ASN A 212 -13.32 0.40 21.81
CA ASN A 212 -14.16 1.29 22.59
C ASN A 212 -15.52 1.51 21.91
N GLN A 213 -15.55 1.71 20.58
CA GLN A 213 -16.81 1.81 19.82
C GLN A 213 -17.68 0.54 19.87
N ILE A 214 -17.08 -0.65 20.04
CA ILE A 214 -17.81 -1.91 20.17
C ILE A 214 -18.26 -2.14 21.63
N GLY A 215 -17.50 -1.65 22.61
CA GLY A 215 -17.82 -1.75 24.04
C GLY A 215 -18.82 -0.71 24.55
N GLU A 216 -19.09 0.35 23.78
CA GLU A 216 -20.04 1.42 24.11
C GLU A 216 -21.46 1.21 23.53
N ASN A 217 -21.78 0.02 23.02
CA ASN A 217 -23.19 -0.37 22.79
C ASN A 217 -23.69 -1.21 23.98
N PRO A 218 -24.34 -0.61 24.99
CA PRO A 218 -25.15 -1.34 25.96
C PRO A 218 -26.35 -2.03 25.29
#